data_AF-A0AA41VXZ2-F1
#
_entry.id   AF-A0AA41VXZ2-F1
#
_cell.length_a   1.000
_cell.length_b   1.000
_cell.length_c   1.000
_cell.angle_alpha   90.00
_cell.angle_beta   90.00
_cell.angle_gamma   90.00
#
_symmetry.space_group_name_H-M   'P 1'
#
loop_
_entity.id
_entity.type
_entity.pdbx_description
1 polymer ?
#
loop_
_entity_poly.entity_id
_entity_poly.type
_entity_poly.pdbx_seq_one_letter_code
_entity_poly.pdbx_strand_id
1 'polypeptide(L)' 'MALQDLPPEEAHNFNRIKEYYRLKKYESGLELANVILENFPNHGETLSLKALLLKSMGQISEAYQLASKGIK' A
#
# COMPACT_ATOMS: atom_id res chain seq x y z
N MET A 1 3.23 -8.37 19.80
CA MET A 1 3.16 -7.34 18.74
C MET A 1 3.59 -8.04 17.46
N ALA A 2 2.62 -8.58 16.71
CA ALA A 2 2.94 -9.25 15.45
C ALA A 2 3.18 -8.15 14.42
N LEU A 3 4.44 -7.75 14.25
CA LEU A 3 4.88 -7.26 12.96
C LEU A 3 4.59 -8.42 12.01
N GLN A 4 3.61 -8.27 11.13
CA GLN A 4 3.54 -9.17 9.97
C GLN A 4 4.74 -8.78 9.12
N ASP A 5 5.90 -9.36 9.44
CA ASP A 5 7.14 -9.13 8.72
C ASP A 5 6.94 -9.59 7.27
N LEU A 6 6.75 -8.60 6.38
CA LEU A 6 6.88 -8.83 4.95
C LEU A 6 8.24 -9.50 4.71
N PRO A 7 8.31 -10.55 3.86
CA PRO A 7 9.59 -11.11 3.49
C PRO A 7 10.50 -10.01 2.92
N PRO A 8 11.83 -10.17 2.98
CA PRO A 8 12.78 -9.11 2.60
C PRO A 8 12.54 -8.55 1.18
N GLU A 9 12.02 -9.39 0.27
CA GLU A 9 11.63 -9.00 -1.09
C GLU A 9 10.46 -7.99 -1.10
N GLU A 10 9.41 -8.27 -0.33
CA GLU A 10 8.22 -7.42 -0.26
C GLU A 10 8.44 -6.19 0.62
N ALA A 11 9.27 -6.30 1.65
CA ALA A 11 9.75 -5.16 2.42
C ALA A 11 10.54 -4.17 1.54
N HIS A 12 11.30 -4.68 0.55
CA HIS A 12 11.96 -3.83 -0.44
C HIS A 12 10.93 -3.13 -1.34
N ASN A 13 9.94 -3.86 -1.86
CA ASN A 13 8.83 -3.28 -2.62
C ASN A 13 8.08 -2.20 -1.83
N PHE A 14 7.78 -2.45 -0.56
CA PHE A 14 7.12 -1.51 0.33
C PHE A 14 7.92 -0.22 0.53
N ASN A 15 9.25 -0.31 0.64
CA ASN A 15 10.11 0.87 0.68
C ASN A 15 10.10 1.64 -0.65
N ARG A 16 10.08 0.95 -1.78
CA ARG A 16 9.93 1.60 -3.10
C ARG A 16 8.60 2.34 -3.23
N ILE A 17 7.51 1.81 -2.68
CA ILE A 17 6.21 2.51 -2.65
C ILE A 17 6.34 3.87 -1.97
N LYS A 18 7.03 3.95 -0.82
CA LYS A 18 7.29 5.20 -0.11
C LYS A 18 8.13 6.18 -0.96
N GLU A 19 9.10 5.68 -1.71
CA GLU A 19 9.84 6.50 -2.67
C GLU A 19 8.97 7.00 -3.82
N TYR A 20 8.15 6.13 -4.41
CA TYR A 20 7.22 6.52 -5.47
C TYR A 20 6.23 7.59 -5.00
N TYR A 21 5.75 7.50 -3.76
CA TYR A 21 4.94 8.54 -3.14
C TYR A 21 5.69 9.88 -3.07
N ARG A 22 6.97 9.88 -2.65
CA ARG A 22 7.81 11.10 -2.64
C ARG A 22 8.04 11.66 -4.04
N LEU A 23 8.23 10.79 -5.03
CA LEU A 23 8.38 11.15 -6.44
C LEU A 23 7.05 11.53 -7.12
N LYS A 24 5.94 11.52 -6.39
CA LYS A 24 4.57 11.72 -6.92
C LYS A 24 4.18 10.73 -8.03
N LYS A 25 4.86 9.59 -8.12
CA LYS A 25 4.58 8.50 -9.06
C LYS A 25 3.57 7.54 -8.43
N TYR A 26 2.36 8.02 -8.23
CA TYR A 26 1.35 7.28 -7.48
C TYR A 26 0.89 6.00 -8.18
N GLU A 27 0.79 6.00 -9.51
CA GLU A 27 0.43 4.82 -10.32
C GLU A 27 1.40 3.66 -10.08
N SER A 28 2.72 3.90 -10.21
CA SER A 28 3.74 2.87 -9.96
C SER A 28 3.75 2.38 -8.52
N GLY A 29 3.49 3.28 -7.56
CA GLY A 29 3.33 2.90 -6.15
C GLY A 29 2.10 2.01 -5.92
N LEU A 30 1.02 2.25 -6.65
CA LEU A 30 -0.22 1.49 -6.59
C LEU A 30 -0.07 0.08 -7.15
N GLU A 31 0.64 -0.07 -8.25
CA GLU A 31 0.95 -1.38 -8.83
C GLU A 31 1.75 -2.24 -7.85
N LEU A 32 2.81 -1.69 -7.24
CA LEU A 32 3.58 -2.40 -6.22
C LEU A 32 2.74 -2.73 -4.98
N ALA A 33 1.88 -1.82 -4.55
CA ALA A 33 0.98 -2.10 -3.44
C ALA A 33 0.01 -3.24 -3.78
N ASN A 34 -0.48 -3.32 -5.01
CA ASN A 34 -1.31 -4.45 -5.46
C ASN A 34 -0.53 -5.76 -5.42
N VAL A 35 0.69 -5.81 -5.96
CA VAL A 35 1.53 -7.01 -5.92
C VAL A 35 1.72 -7.50 -4.48
N ILE A 36 1.96 -6.58 -3.54
CA ILE A 36 2.09 -6.97 -2.13
C ILE A 36 0.78 -7.51 -1.56
N LEU A 37 -0.36 -6.90 -1.91
CA LEU A 37 -1.67 -7.34 -1.46
C LEU A 37 -2.15 -8.64 -2.11
N GLU A 38 -1.64 -9.00 -3.28
CA GLU A 38 -1.91 -10.30 -3.90
C GLU A 38 -1.30 -11.45 -3.07
N ASN A 39 -0.09 -11.24 -2.54
CA ASN A 39 0.58 -12.20 -1.67
C ASN A 39 0.13 -12.07 -0.20
N PHE A 40 -0.07 -10.85 0.28
CA PHE A 40 -0.38 -10.52 1.67
C PHE A 40 -1.63 -9.63 1.78
N PRO A 41 -2.83 -10.17 1.48
CA PRO A 41 -4.07 -9.39 1.47
C PRO A 41 -4.47 -8.83 2.83
N ASN A 42 -3.97 -9.42 3.93
CA ASN A 42 -4.20 -8.97 5.30
C ASN A 42 -3.14 -7.97 5.80
N HIS A 43 -2.19 -7.54 4.97
CA HIS A 43 -1.15 -6.62 5.41
C HIS A 43 -1.69 -5.19 5.53
N GLY A 44 -2.06 -4.81 6.76
CA GLY A 44 -2.67 -3.51 7.07
C GLY A 44 -1.81 -2.30 6.68
N GLU A 45 -0.49 -2.41 6.79
CA GLU A 45 0.44 -1.35 6.37
C GLU A 45 0.41 -1.10 4.86
N THR A 46 0.34 -2.16 4.03
CA THR A 46 0.23 -2.00 2.57
C THR A 46 -1.14 -1.47 2.17
N LEU A 47 -2.22 -1.96 2.80
CA LEU A 47 -3.58 -1.44 2.59
C LEU A 47 -3.64 0.07 2.89
N SER A 48 -2.99 0.49 3.98
CA SER A 48 -2.90 1.89 4.38
C SER A 48 -2.09 2.73 3.39
N LEU A 49 -0.93 2.24 2.93
CA LEU A 49 -0.13 2.93 1.90
C LEU A 49 -0.88 3.05 0.58
N LYS A 50 -1.57 1.99 0.14
CA LYS A 50 -2.40 2.01 -1.07
C LYS A 50 -3.53 3.03 -0.96
N ALA A 51 -4.21 3.08 0.19
CA ALA A 51 -5.23 4.08 0.46
C ALA A 51 -4.66 5.52 0.41
N LEU A 52 -3.46 5.74 0.97
CA LEU A 52 -2.78 7.04 0.90
C LEU A 52 -2.44 7.44 -0.55
N LEU A 53 -1.95 6.51 -1.36
CA LEU A 53 -1.67 6.74 -2.78
C LEU A 53 -2.93 7.16 -3.54
N LEU A 54 -4.01 6.40 -3.40
CA LEU A 54 -5.31 6.70 -4.04
C LEU A 54 -5.85 8.06 -3.59
N LYS A 55 -5.75 8.36 -2.30
CA LYS A 55 -6.15 9.67 -1.76
C LYS A 55 -5.34 10.81 -2.39
N SER A 56 -4.02 10.61 -2.59
CA SER A 56 -3.16 11.60 -3.25
C SER A 56 -3.41 11.75 -4.76
N MET A 57 -4.01 10.74 -5.40
CA MET A 57 -4.49 10.81 -6.79
C MET A 57 -5.90 11.44 -6.91
N GLY A 58 -6.58 11.71 -5.80
CA GLY A 58 -7.97 12.21 -5.79
C GLY A 58 -9.03 11.12 -5.81
N GLN A 59 -8.65 9.84 -5.77
CA GLN A 59 -9.55 8.69 -5.70
C GLN A 59 -9.96 8.40 -4.25
N ILE A 60 -10.64 9.37 -3.61
CA ILE A 60 -10.98 9.30 -2.19
C ILE A 60 -11.97 8.16 -1.88
N SER A 61 -12.92 7.87 -2.78
CA SER A 61 -13.88 6.78 -2.60
C SER A 61 -13.18 5.42 -2.47
N GLU A 62 -12.19 5.17 -3.33
CA GLU A 62 -11.44 3.91 -3.36
C GLU A 62 -10.45 3.82 -2.20
N ALA A 63 -9.82 4.95 -1.84
CA ALA A 63 -8.99 5.06 -0.66
C ALA A 63 -9.75 4.69 0.63
N TYR A 64 -10.98 5.16 0.79
CA TYR A 64 -11.82 4.84 1.96
C TYR A 64 -12.19 3.36 2.03
N GLN A 65 -12.52 2.76 0.88
CA GLN A 65 -12.82 1.33 0.81
C GLN A 65 -11.61 0.48 1.24
N LEU A 66 -10.41 0.85 0.79
CA LEU A 66 -9.17 0.18 1.15
C LEU A 66 -8.78 0.41 2.62
N ALA A 67 -8.89 1.64 3.12
CA ALA A 67 -8.64 1.95 4.52
C ALA A 67 -9.58 1.15 5.45
N SER A 68 -10.86 1.04 5.09
CA SER A 68 -11.81 0.23 5.86
C SER A 68 -11.47 -1.26 5.85
N LYS A 69 -10.80 -1.77 4.81
CA LYS A 69 -10.33 -3.16 4.77
C LYS A 69 -9.07 -3.37 5.60
N GLY A 70 -8.20 -2.37 5.71
CA GLY A 70 -6.95 -2.45 6.47
C GLY A 70 -7.07 -2.28 7.98
N ILE A 71 -8.22 -1.83 8.48
CA ILE A 71 -8.48 -1.59 9.91
C ILE A 71 -9.20 -2.79 10.58
N LYS A 72 -9.52 -3.84 9.82
CA LYS A 72 -10.34 -4.96 10.29
C LYS A 72 -9.53 -6.12 10.84
#